data_AF-A0A0F7ZQK1-F1
#
_entry.id   AF-A0A0F7ZQK1-F1
#
_cell.length_a   1.000
_cell.length_b   1.000
_cell.length_c   1.000
_cell.angle_alpha   90.00
_cell.angle_beta   90.00
_cell.angle_gamma   90.00
#
_symmetry.space_group_name_H-M   'P 1'
#
loop_
_entity.id
_entity.type
_entity.pdbx_description
1 polymer ?
#
loop_
_entity_poly.entity_id
_entity_poly.type
_entity_poly.pdbx_seq_one_letter_code
_entity_poly.pdbx_strand_id
1 'polypeptide(L)'
;MLLRSGNRLPMELADCFPLDLPNEGLKVPGYTTKALVVVMNCGKTNQHGRMEYGSALRHRDPRSCLVGALAFWFLWRWQVLRRSAKEPPGRAAQLSSQTAREWTSRFYRKAGIKVSKVSHAPRVVATQNADIAGVDEGQACHHPDGEPPAAARPRLANQN
;
A
#
# COMPACT_ATOMS: atom_id res chain seq x y z
N MET A 1 1.96 -0.62 2.48
CA MET A 1 2.46 -2.01 2.44
C MET A 1 2.91 -2.34 1.01
N LEU A 2 4.22 -2.46 0.78
CA LEU A 2 4.80 -2.60 -0.57
C LEU A 2 5.13 -4.06 -0.87
N LEU A 3 4.14 -4.85 -1.30
CA LEU A 3 4.30 -6.28 -1.57
C LEU A 3 4.54 -6.57 -3.05
N ARG A 4 5.40 -7.57 -3.32
CA ARG A 4 5.54 -8.13 -4.66
C ARG A 4 4.26 -8.86 -5.05
N SER A 5 3.92 -8.86 -6.34
CA SER A 5 2.78 -9.66 -6.85
C SER A 5 2.85 -11.14 -6.45
N GLY A 6 4.06 -11.70 -6.42
CA GLY A 6 4.29 -13.09 -6.00
C GLY A 6 3.93 -13.37 -4.53
N ASN A 7 3.99 -12.37 -3.66
CA ASN A 7 3.62 -12.50 -2.24
C ASN A 7 2.17 -12.03 -2.02
N ARG A 8 1.71 -11.01 -2.77
CA ARG A 8 0.36 -10.43 -2.70
C ARG A 8 -0.73 -11.37 -3.19
N LEU A 9 -0.51 -12.04 -4.32
CA LEU A 9 -1.55 -12.83 -4.96
C LEU A 9 -1.92 -14.11 -4.20
N PRO A 10 -0.97 -14.88 -3.63
CA PRO A 10 -1.33 -16.10 -2.89
C PRO A 10 -1.75 -15.83 -1.44
N MET A 11 -1.70 -14.57 -1.00
CA MET A 11 -2.08 -14.16 0.34
C MET A 11 -3.54 -14.45 0.62
N GLU A 12 -3.78 -15.15 1.72
CA GLU A 12 -5.12 -15.44 2.20
C GLU A 12 -5.48 -14.53 3.37
N LEU A 13 -6.79 -14.46 3.65
CA LEU A 13 -7.26 -13.72 4.82
C LEU A 13 -6.76 -14.34 6.13
N ALA A 14 -6.53 -15.66 6.15
CA ALA A 14 -5.98 -16.36 7.31
C ALA A 14 -4.54 -15.95 7.65
N ASP A 15 -3.79 -15.41 6.66
CA ASP A 15 -2.43 -14.91 6.87
C ASP A 15 -2.40 -13.52 7.52
N CYS A 16 -3.57 -12.87 7.67
CA CYS A 16 -3.72 -11.52 8.17
C CYS A 16 -4.20 -11.53 9.63
N PHE A 17 -3.51 -10.82 10.52
CA PHE A 17 -3.95 -10.68 11.92
C PHE A 17 -3.67 -9.26 12.47
N PRO A 18 -4.48 -8.78 13.42
CA PRO A 18 -4.22 -7.52 14.10
C PRO A 18 -3.12 -7.69 15.15
N LEU A 19 -2.19 -6.75 15.21
CA LEU A 19 -1.18 -6.65 16.27
C LEU A 19 -1.38 -5.35 17.04
N ASP A 20 -1.46 -5.46 18.36
CA ASP A 20 -1.60 -4.31 19.25
C ASP A 20 -0.26 -3.59 19.43
N LEU A 21 -0.29 -2.27 19.21
CA LEU A 21 0.86 -1.39 19.35
C LEU A 21 0.55 -0.34 20.42
N PRO A 22 0.71 -0.67 21.71
CA PRO A 22 0.35 0.23 22.81
C PRO A 22 1.17 1.52 22.84
N ASN A 23 2.36 1.50 22.24
CA ASN A 23 3.27 2.63 22.22
C ASN A 23 3.10 3.53 20.99
N GLU A 24 2.34 3.09 19.98
CA GLU A 24 2.21 3.76 18.69
C GLU A 24 0.84 4.40 18.47
N GLY A 25 0.80 5.42 17.62
CA GLY A 25 -0.43 6.06 17.16
C GLY A 25 -1.15 6.90 18.24
N LEU A 26 -2.48 6.88 18.19
CA LEU A 26 -3.33 7.74 19.02
C LEU A 26 -3.41 7.23 20.46
N LYS A 27 -2.87 7.99 21.41
CA LYS A 27 -2.90 7.69 22.85
C LYS A 27 -4.21 8.18 23.48
N VAL A 28 -5.32 7.55 23.10
CA VAL A 28 -6.65 7.83 23.66
C VAL A 28 -7.01 6.78 24.70
N PRO A 29 -7.59 7.16 25.86
CA PRO A 29 -8.04 6.20 26.86
C PRO A 29 -9.01 5.17 26.25
N GLY A 30 -8.77 3.88 26.49
CA GLY A 30 -9.61 2.78 25.99
C GLY A 30 -9.41 2.44 24.50
N TYR A 31 -8.47 3.08 23.80
CA TYR A 31 -8.16 2.77 22.41
C TYR A 31 -6.69 2.41 22.22
N THR A 32 -6.42 1.19 21.78
CA THR A 32 -5.08 0.74 21.37
C THR A 32 -4.97 0.72 19.87
N THR A 33 -3.91 1.35 19.34
CA THR A 33 -3.57 1.28 17.91
C THR A 33 -3.30 -0.17 17.51
N LYS A 34 -3.94 -0.62 16.44
CA LYS A 34 -3.71 -1.94 15.85
C LYS A 34 -3.05 -1.79 14.49
N ALA A 35 -1.99 -2.57 14.25
CA ALA A 35 -1.42 -2.79 12.93
C ALA A 35 -2.06 -4.01 12.29
N LEU A 36 -2.34 -3.93 10.98
CA LEU A 36 -2.61 -5.11 10.18
C LEU A 36 -1.26 -5.76 9.86
N VAL A 37 -1.02 -6.95 10.39
CA VAL A 37 0.16 -7.75 10.09
C VAL A 37 -0.24 -8.86 9.12
N VAL A 38 0.61 -9.11 8.14
CA VAL A 38 0.43 -10.20 7.20
C VAL A 38 1.68 -11.05 7.13
N VAL A 39 1.48 -12.36 7.22
CA VAL A 39 2.54 -13.36 7.12
C VAL A 39 2.76 -13.73 5.67
N MET A 40 4.03 -13.86 5.28
CA MET A 40 4.44 -14.29 3.95
C MET A 40 5.49 -15.38 4.12
N ASN A 41 5.20 -16.56 3.59
CA ASN A 41 6.12 -17.70 3.59
C ASN A 41 6.73 -17.97 2.20
N CYS A 42 6.09 -17.46 1.14
CA CYS A 42 6.46 -17.72 -0.25
C CYS A 42 6.93 -16.44 -0.95
N GLY A 43 8.24 -16.31 -1.18
CA GLY A 43 8.82 -15.20 -1.94
C GLY A 43 9.96 -15.69 -2.82
N LYS A 44 10.12 -15.13 -4.03
CA LYS A 44 11.21 -15.53 -4.95
C LYS A 44 12.62 -15.35 -4.36
N THR A 45 12.77 -14.45 -3.39
CA THR A 45 14.03 -14.18 -2.68
C THR A 45 14.17 -14.99 -1.39
N ASN A 46 13.11 -15.65 -0.94
CA ASN A 46 13.08 -16.41 0.28
C ASN A 46 13.55 -17.86 0.04
N GLN A 47 14.82 -18.01 -0.33
CA GLN A 47 15.43 -19.32 -0.65
C GLN A 47 15.47 -20.28 0.54
N HIS A 48 15.31 -19.77 1.76
CA HIS A 48 15.45 -20.52 3.01
C HIS A 48 14.12 -20.75 3.74
N GLY A 49 12.98 -20.42 3.12
CA GLY A 49 11.66 -20.61 3.73
C GLY A 49 11.43 -19.82 5.03
N ARG A 50 12.08 -18.66 5.18
CA ARG A 50 11.94 -17.79 6.35
C ARG A 50 10.55 -17.17 6.40
N MET A 51 10.04 -16.94 7.59
CA MET A 51 8.79 -16.19 7.75
C MET A 51 9.08 -14.71 7.55
N GLU A 52 8.47 -14.11 6.52
CA GLU A 52 8.50 -12.67 6.28
C GLU A 52 7.18 -12.06 6.77
N TYR A 53 7.26 -10.85 7.31
CA TYR A 53 6.08 -10.12 7.79
C TYR A 53 5.96 -8.80 7.05
N GLY A 54 4.75 -8.48 6.59
CA GLY A 54 4.39 -7.14 6.16
C GLY A 54 3.46 -6.53 7.19
N SER A 55 3.55 -5.22 7.40
CA SER A 55 2.60 -4.51 8.25
C SER A 55 2.02 -3.27 7.58
N ALA A 56 0.84 -2.87 8.05
CA ALA A 56 0.20 -1.62 7.67
C ALA A 56 -0.50 -0.99 8.88
N LEU A 57 -0.27 0.31 9.07
CA LEU A 57 -0.99 1.13 10.05
C LEU A 57 -2.17 1.84 9.39
N ARG A 58 -3.11 2.28 10.22
CA ARG A 58 -4.19 3.17 9.75
C ARG A 58 -3.59 4.54 9.43
N HIS A 59 -3.86 5.01 8.21
CA HIS A 59 -3.50 6.36 7.80
C HIS A 59 -4.54 7.36 8.33
N ARG A 60 -4.12 8.62 8.58
CA ARG A 60 -5.01 9.69 9.05
C ARG A 60 -6.07 10.04 8.01
N ASP A 61 -5.67 10.17 6.75
CA ASP A 61 -6.60 10.32 5.63
C ASP A 61 -7.21 8.95 5.28
N PRO A 62 -8.55 8.78 5.37
CA PRO A 62 -9.22 7.54 5.04
C PRO A 62 -9.07 7.12 3.57
N ARG A 63 -8.85 8.06 2.64
CA ARG A 63 -8.70 7.74 1.21
C ARG A 63 -7.39 7.03 0.90
N SER A 64 -6.33 7.39 1.61
CA SER A 64 -4.99 6.79 1.50
C SER A 64 -4.79 5.61 2.47
N CYS A 65 -5.78 5.31 3.32
CA CYS A 65 -5.67 4.26 4.33
C CYS A 65 -5.90 2.87 3.74
N LEU A 66 -4.83 2.07 3.63
CA LEU A 66 -4.90 0.67 3.18
C LEU A 66 -5.86 -0.17 4.04
N VAL A 67 -5.76 -0.04 5.37
CA VAL A 67 -6.60 -0.80 6.31
C VAL A 67 -8.07 -0.41 6.15
N GLY A 68 -8.35 0.88 5.93
CA GLY A 68 -9.69 1.40 5.66
C GLY A 68 -10.24 0.89 4.33
N ALA A 69 -9.45 0.98 3.25
CA ALA A 69 -9.82 0.47 1.93
C ALA A 69 -10.15 -1.03 1.97
N LEU A 70 -9.37 -1.82 2.71
CA LEU A 70 -9.62 -3.24 2.92
C LEU A 70 -10.93 -3.50 3.69
N ALA A 71 -11.18 -2.75 4.77
CA ALA A 71 -12.41 -2.85 5.55
C ALA A 71 -13.65 -2.50 4.71
N PHE A 72 -13.60 -1.44 3.89
CA PHE A 72 -14.68 -1.08 2.97
C PHE A 72 -14.92 -2.17 1.92
N TRP A 73 -13.85 -2.77 1.39
CA TRP A 73 -13.98 -3.87 0.44
C TRP A 73 -14.66 -5.10 1.07
N PHE A 74 -14.32 -5.44 2.31
CA PHE A 74 -14.98 -6.51 3.07
C PHE A 74 -16.46 -6.21 3.32
N LEU A 75 -16.78 -4.99 3.74
CA LEU A 75 -18.16 -4.54 3.93
C LEU A 75 -18.96 -4.69 2.63
N TRP A 76 -18.43 -4.19 1.52
CA TRP A 76 -19.06 -4.31 0.21
C TRP A 76 -19.24 -5.78 -0.22
N ARG A 77 -18.21 -6.60 -0.05
CA ARG A 77 -18.21 -8.00 -0.47
C ARG A 77 -19.21 -8.86 0.32
N TRP A 78 -19.27 -8.70 1.63
CA TRP A 78 -20.07 -9.57 2.49
C TRP A 78 -21.45 -9.00 2.82
N GLN A 79 -21.57 -7.69 3.07
CA GLN A 79 -22.85 -7.08 3.44
C GLN A 79 -23.66 -6.70 2.21
N VAL A 80 -23.04 -6.04 1.22
CA VAL A 80 -23.77 -5.53 0.04
C VAL A 80 -24.02 -6.63 -0.98
N LEU A 81 -22.96 -7.33 -1.40
CA LEU A 81 -23.06 -8.41 -2.38
C LEU A 81 -23.59 -9.72 -1.77
N ARG A 82 -23.76 -9.79 -0.45
CA ARG A 82 -24.21 -10.99 0.30
C ARG A 82 -23.47 -12.27 -0.07
N ARG A 83 -22.21 -12.16 -0.50
CA ARG A 83 -21.39 -13.35 -0.74
C ARG A 83 -21.06 -13.99 0.59
N SER A 84 -21.29 -15.29 0.73
CA SER A 84 -20.89 -16.00 1.94
C SER A 84 -19.37 -16.11 1.99
N ALA A 85 -18.79 -16.01 3.18
CA ALA A 85 -17.38 -16.34 3.40
C ALA A 85 -17.05 -17.82 3.04
N LYS A 86 -18.07 -18.66 2.86
CA LYS A 86 -17.97 -20.10 2.54
C LYS A 86 -18.18 -20.44 1.05
N GLU A 87 -18.03 -19.49 0.12
CA GLU A 87 -18.18 -19.80 -1.32
C GLU A 87 -17.22 -20.93 -1.76
N PRO A 88 -17.67 -21.87 -2.61
CA PRO A 88 -16.84 -22.99 -3.05
C PRO A 88 -15.65 -22.54 -3.92
N PRO A 89 -14.51 -23.25 -3.85
CA PRO A 89 -13.21 -22.80 -4.36
C PRO A 89 -13.14 -22.58 -5.88
N GLY A 90 -14.09 -23.14 -6.66
CA GLY A 90 -14.10 -23.02 -8.12
C GLY A 90 -14.30 -21.59 -8.67
N ARG A 91 -14.82 -20.65 -7.86
CA ARG A 91 -14.99 -19.22 -8.24
C ARG A 91 -14.06 -18.28 -7.47
N ALA A 92 -13.28 -18.80 -6.53
CA ALA A 92 -12.28 -18.11 -5.72
C ALA A 92 -10.86 -18.36 -6.25
N ALA A 93 -10.72 -18.65 -7.55
CA ALA A 93 -9.41 -18.83 -8.16
C ALA A 93 -8.55 -17.59 -7.97
N GLN A 94 -7.31 -17.81 -7.52
CA GLN A 94 -6.30 -16.77 -7.41
C GLN A 94 -6.23 -15.97 -8.71
N LEU A 95 -6.25 -14.64 -8.60
CA LEU A 95 -6.11 -13.78 -9.78
C LEU A 95 -4.76 -14.06 -10.45
N SER A 96 -4.79 -14.34 -11.76
CA SER A 96 -3.55 -14.59 -12.50
C SER A 96 -2.61 -13.38 -12.43
N SER A 97 -1.30 -13.63 -12.43
CA SER A 97 -0.30 -12.57 -12.44
C SER A 97 -0.43 -11.64 -13.66
N GLN A 98 -0.86 -12.19 -14.80
CA GLN A 98 -1.08 -11.43 -16.03
C GLN A 98 -2.27 -10.48 -15.89
N THR A 99 -3.42 -10.98 -15.44
CA THR A 99 -4.61 -10.17 -15.22
C THR A 99 -4.33 -9.08 -14.18
N ALA A 100 -3.67 -9.43 -13.08
CA ALA A 100 -3.26 -8.44 -12.07
C ALA A 100 -2.39 -7.33 -12.68
N ARG A 101 -1.44 -7.66 -13.55
CA ARG A 101 -0.58 -6.70 -14.25
C ARG A 101 -1.37 -5.79 -15.20
N GLU A 102 -2.31 -6.34 -15.94
CA GLU A 102 -3.16 -5.58 -16.86
C GLU A 102 -4.02 -4.56 -16.14
N TRP A 103 -4.66 -4.95 -15.04
CA TRP A 103 -5.44 -4.04 -14.19
C TRP A 103 -4.57 -2.91 -13.64
N THR A 104 -3.39 -3.23 -13.09
CA THR A 104 -2.45 -2.21 -12.60
C THR A 104 -1.99 -1.26 -13.72
N SER A 105 -1.73 -1.79 -14.92
CA SER A 105 -1.32 -0.96 -16.07
C SER A 105 -2.43 0.00 -16.52
N ARG A 106 -3.68 -0.49 -16.55
CA ARG A 106 -4.86 0.34 -16.88
C ARG A 106 -5.08 1.43 -15.84
N PHE A 107 -4.93 1.09 -14.56
CA PHE A 107 -5.02 2.04 -13.46
C PHE A 107 -3.96 3.15 -13.60
N TYR A 108 -2.69 2.80 -13.77
CA TYR A 108 -1.62 3.79 -13.94
C TYR A 108 -1.85 4.69 -15.14
N ARG A 109 -2.26 4.13 -16.29
CA ARG A 109 -2.60 4.94 -17.47
C ARG A 109 -3.72 5.93 -17.17
N LYS A 110 -4.78 5.50 -16.48
CA LYS A 110 -5.91 6.35 -16.12
C LYS A 110 -5.52 7.44 -15.09
N ALA A 111 -4.59 7.12 -14.21
CA ALA A 111 -4.03 8.05 -13.24
C ALA A 111 -2.92 8.96 -13.83
N GLY A 112 -2.59 8.84 -15.12
CA GLY A 112 -1.51 9.61 -15.75
C GLY A 112 -0.09 9.17 -15.38
N ILE A 113 0.06 8.05 -14.65
CA ILE A 113 1.35 7.55 -14.16
C ILE A 113 2.08 6.80 -15.29
N LYS A 114 3.25 7.31 -15.69
CA LYS A 114 4.13 6.68 -16.68
C LYS A 114 5.11 5.72 -15.99
N VAL A 115 5.05 4.43 -16.32
CA VAL A 115 5.94 3.41 -15.73
C VAL A 115 6.53 2.50 -16.80
N SER A 116 7.86 2.37 -16.78
CA SER A 116 8.61 1.47 -17.67
C SER A 116 8.45 0.00 -17.29
N LYS A 117 8.35 -0.29 -15.98
CA LYS A 117 8.16 -1.65 -15.44
C LYS A 117 7.04 -1.66 -14.40
N VAL A 118 5.83 -2.00 -14.83
CA VAL A 118 4.61 -2.02 -13.99
C VAL A 118 4.75 -2.89 -12.73
N SER A 119 5.48 -4.01 -12.82
CA SER A 119 5.74 -4.91 -11.69
C SER A 119 6.81 -4.40 -10.71
N HIS A 120 7.46 -3.28 -11.03
CA HIS A 120 8.45 -2.60 -10.20
C HIS A 120 7.94 -1.29 -9.61
N ALA A 121 6.89 -0.69 -10.20
CA ALA A 121 6.30 0.56 -9.72
C ALA A 121 5.88 0.54 -8.23
N PRO A 122 5.31 -0.56 -7.67
CA PRO A 122 5.01 -0.61 -6.24
C PRO A 122 6.20 -1.08 -5.38
N ARG A 123 7.44 -1.10 -5.88
CA ARG A 123 8.62 -1.56 -5.11
C ARG A 123 9.27 -0.42 -4.33
N VAL A 124 9.72 -0.79 -3.14
CA VAL A 124 10.60 -0.12 -2.16
C VAL A 124 11.46 1.03 -2.70
N VAL A 125 12.25 0.82 -3.76
CA VAL A 125 13.22 1.82 -4.22
C VAL A 125 12.56 3.09 -4.77
N ALA A 126 11.41 3.02 -5.43
CA ALA A 126 10.83 4.24 -6.02
C ALA A 126 10.19 5.15 -4.97
N THR A 127 9.45 4.58 -4.02
CA THR A 127 8.76 5.35 -2.97
C THR A 127 9.70 5.75 -1.85
N GLN A 128 10.58 4.84 -1.39
CA GLN A 128 11.59 5.22 -0.39
C GLN A 128 12.62 6.17 -0.97
N ASN A 129 13.06 6.04 -2.23
CA ASN A 129 13.96 7.04 -2.79
C ASN A 129 13.27 8.39 -3.03
N ALA A 130 11.96 8.41 -3.33
CA ALA A 130 11.22 9.67 -3.42
C ALA A 130 11.09 10.34 -2.04
N ASP A 131 10.76 9.58 -1.00
CA ASP A 131 10.71 10.06 0.38
C ASP A 131 12.10 10.48 0.90
N ILE A 132 13.15 9.66 0.66
CA ILE A 132 14.54 9.93 1.04
C ILE A 132 15.11 11.13 0.27
N ALA A 133 14.71 11.32 -1.00
CA ALA A 133 15.09 12.48 -1.79
C ALA A 133 14.28 13.74 -1.46
N GLY A 134 13.37 13.69 -0.48
CA GLY A 134 12.57 14.84 -0.05
C GLY A 134 11.63 15.35 -1.14
N VAL A 135 11.16 14.46 -2.02
CA VAL A 135 10.20 14.83 -3.07
C VAL A 135 8.84 15.05 -2.39
N ASP A 136 8.38 16.29 -2.40
CA ASP A 136 7.08 16.68 -1.86
C ASP A 136 5.94 15.88 -2.52
N GLU A 137 4.92 15.49 -1.74
CA GLU A 137 3.80 14.65 -2.21
C GLU A 137 3.10 15.23 -3.45
N GLY A 138 3.17 16.56 -3.66
CA GLY A 138 2.67 17.25 -4.84
C GLY A 138 3.46 17.00 -6.13
N GLN A 139 4.75 16.65 -6.04
CA GLN A 139 5.61 16.47 -7.22
C GLN A 139 5.40 15.14 -7.95
N ALA A 140 4.83 14.13 -7.28
CA ALA A 140 4.39 12.90 -7.94
C ALA A 140 3.20 13.12 -8.89
N CYS A 141 2.53 14.29 -8.78
CA CYS A 141 1.31 14.65 -9.48
C CYS A 141 1.42 16.00 -10.24
N HIS A 142 2.54 16.29 -10.92
CA HIS A 142 2.56 17.44 -11.84
C HIS A 142 2.00 17.08 -13.22
N HIS A 143 0.80 17.61 -13.51
CA HIS A 143 0.29 17.86 -14.86
C HIS A 143 1.20 18.91 -15.55
N PRO A 144 1.37 18.88 -16.89
CA PRO A 144 2.37 19.70 -17.58
C PRO A 144 1.92 21.14 -17.89
N ASP A 145 0.82 21.62 -17.31
CA ASP A 145 0.29 22.96 -17.62
C ASP A 145 0.13 23.78 -16.34
N GLY A 146 1.14 24.61 -16.02
CA GLY A 146 1.07 25.60 -14.95
C GLY A 146 2.45 25.99 -14.39
N GLU A 147 2.80 27.27 -14.51
CA GLU A 147 4.08 27.91 -14.16
C GLU A 147 4.76 27.47 -12.84
N PRO A 148 6.11 27.47 -12.79
CA PRO A 148 6.85 27.15 -11.57
C PRO A 148 6.72 28.27 -10.52
N PRO A 149 6.47 27.94 -9.24
CA PRO A 149 6.53 28.93 -8.17
C PRO A 149 7.99 29.34 -7.91
N ALA A 150 8.19 30.65 -7.77
CA ALA A 150 9.47 31.30 -7.55
C ALA A 150 10.24 30.71 -6.36
N ALA A 151 11.53 30.44 -6.58
CA ALA A 151 12.46 29.95 -5.57
C ALA A 151 12.57 30.91 -4.38
N ALA A 152 12.08 30.48 -3.20
CA ALA A 152 12.39 31.13 -1.93
C ALA A 152 13.77 30.65 -1.45
N ARG A 153 14.75 31.57 -1.46
CA ARG A 153 16.11 31.37 -0.94
C ARG A 153 16.10 31.11 0.57
N PRO A 154 16.98 30.24 1.12
CA PRO A 154 17.18 30.17 2.56
C PRO A 154 17.98 31.39 3.05
N ARG A 155 17.45 32.16 4.00
CA ARG A 155 18.25 33.07 4.84
C ARG A 155 18.73 32.29 6.06
N LEU A 156 20.02 31.96 6.08
CA LEU A 156 20.76 31.61 7.29
C LEU A 156 21.94 32.58 7.38
N ALA A 157 21.91 33.48 8.37
CA ALA A 157 23.08 34.09 8.97
C ALA A 157 22.64 34.70 10.31
N ASN A 158 22.72 33.89 11.37
CA ASN A 158 22.86 34.40 12.72
C ASN A 158 24.32 34.88 12.85
N GLN A 159 24.53 36.16 13.15
CA GLN A 159 25.81 36.69 13.62
C GLN A 159 25.54 37.41 14.94
N ASN A 160 26.28 36.97 15.97
CA ASN A 160 26.55 37.58 17.28
C ASN A 160 25.37 38.02 18.16
#